data_AF-A0A4P5W0M4-F1
#
_entry.id   AF-A0A4P5W0M4-F1
#
_cell.length_a   1.000
_cell.length_b   1.000
_cell.length_c   1.000
_cell.angle_alpha   90.00
_cell.angle_beta   90.00
_cell.angle_gamma   90.00
#
_symmetry.space_group_name_H-M   'P 1'
#
loop_
_entity.id
_entity.type
_entity.pdbx_description
1 polymer ?
#
loop_
_entity_poly.entity_id
_entity_poly.type
_entity_poly.pdbx_seq_one_letter_code
_entity_poly.pdbx_strand_id
1 'polypeptide(L)' 'MNRILHKNVALLRVGDKGALSELRAVVNLDDHVLGWLSETEAVLDPHTLKDMLTILEQRGMSALVRRVGTAPL' A
#
# COMPACT_ATOMS: atom_id res chain seq x y z
N MET A 1 -18.57 -17.98 -13.00
CA MET A 1 -18.68 -17.91 -11.52
C MET A 1 -17.56 -17.00 -11.04
N ASN A 2 -17.85 -15.74 -10.69
CA ASN A 2 -16.81 -14.79 -10.25
C ASN A 2 -16.54 -14.98 -8.76
N ARG A 3 -15.36 -15.53 -8.41
CA ARG A 3 -14.93 -15.70 -7.02
C ARG A 3 -14.23 -14.43 -6.55
N ILE A 4 -14.89 -13.66 -5.68
CA ILE A 4 -14.26 -12.51 -5.01
C ILE A 4 -13.33 -13.07 -3.92
N LEU A 5 -12.02 -12.86 -4.07
CA LEU A 5 -11.03 -13.35 -3.12
C LEU A 5 -10.83 -12.39 -1.94
N HIS A 6 -10.96 -11.07 -2.15
CA HIS A 6 -10.80 -10.04 -1.13
C HIS A 6 -11.88 -8.97 -1.30
N LYS A 7 -12.63 -8.67 -0.23
CA LYS A 7 -13.72 -7.68 -0.23
C LYS A 7 -13.31 -6.33 0.37
N ASN A 8 -12.27 -6.32 1.20
CA ASN A 8 -11.73 -5.13 1.82
C ASN A 8 -10.27 -5.02 1.42
N VAL A 9 -9.95 -4.00 0.63
CA VAL A 9 -8.59 -3.75 0.14
C VAL A 9 -8.25 -2.28 0.29
N ALA A 10 -6.98 -1.99 0.49
CA ALA A 10 -6.48 -0.63 0.47
C ALA A 10 -5.78 -0.36 -0.86
N LEU A 11 -5.85 0.89 -1.34
CA LEU A 11 -5.14 1.31 -2.53
C LEU A 11 -3.94 2.17 -2.13
N LEU A 12 -2.75 1.74 -2.52
CA LEU A 12 -1.54 2.56 -2.48
C LEU A 12 -1.35 3.21 -3.85
N ARG A 13 -1.24 4.54 -3.85
CA ARG A 13 -0.94 5.33 -5.05
C ARG A 13 0.27 6.23 -4.77
N VAL A 14 1.22 6.25 -5.69
CA VAL A 14 2.37 7.17 -5.66
C VAL A 14 2.27 8.20 -6.78
N GLY A 15 2.91 9.37 -6.59
CA GLY A 15 2.90 10.46 -7.57
C GLY A 15 3.82 10.20 -8.77
N ASP A 16 4.94 9.50 -8.55
CA ASP A 16 6.02 9.36 -9.52
C ASP A 16 6.28 7.91 -9.90
N LYS A 17 6.66 7.70 -11.16
CA LYS A 17 7.15 6.39 -11.65
C LYS A 17 8.48 6.08 -10.94
N GLY A 18 8.55 4.91 -10.30
CA GLY A 18 9.73 4.46 -9.55
C GLY A 18 9.56 4.54 -8.03
N ALA A 19 8.67 5.39 -7.51
CA ALA A 19 8.47 5.55 -6.07
C ALA A 19 7.99 4.25 -5.37
N LEU A 20 7.24 3.39 -6.05
CA LEU A 20 6.90 2.06 -5.50
C LEU A 20 8.13 1.15 -5.36
N SER A 21 9.12 1.30 -6.24
CA SER A 21 10.38 0.54 -6.16
C SER A 21 11.26 1.06 -5.02
N GLU A 22 11.28 2.37 -4.80
CA GLU A 22 11.96 2.98 -3.65
C GLU A 22 11.31 2.53 -2.34
N LEU A 23 9.97 2.50 -2.27
CA LEU A 23 9.26 1.98 -1.11
C LEU A 23 9.59 0.51 -0.84
N ARG A 24 9.70 -0.33 -1.88
CA ARG A 24 10.16 -1.74 -1.76
C ARG A 24 11.55 -1.88 -1.14
N ALA A 25 12.43 -0.88 -1.32
CA ALA A 25 13.77 -0.91 -0.73
C ALA A 25 13.75 -0.62 0.79
N VAL A 26 12.67 -0.02 1.29
CA VAL A 26 12.53 0.43 2.68
C VAL A 26 11.68 -0.54 3.50
N VAL A 27 10.57 -0.98 2.93
CA VAL A 27 9.64 -1.96 3.48
C VAL A 27 9.48 -3.09 2.47
N ASN A 28 9.34 -4.33 2.95
CA ASN A 28 9.08 -5.46 2.05
C ASN A 28 7.65 -5.38 1.52
N LEU A 29 7.42 -4.50 0.55
CA LEU A 29 6.10 -4.15 0.06
C LEU A 29 5.36 -5.35 -0.52
N ASP A 30 6.08 -6.35 -1.03
CA ASP A 30 5.52 -7.58 -1.59
C ASP A 30 4.77 -8.43 -0.53
N ASP A 31 5.11 -8.33 0.76
CA ASP A 31 4.37 -8.99 1.85
C ASP A 31 2.99 -8.36 2.12
N HIS A 32 2.80 -7.12 1.66
CA HIS A 32 1.61 -6.31 1.91
C HIS A 32 0.70 -6.20 0.67
N VAL A 33 1.22 -6.53 -0.52
CA VAL A 33 0.54 -6.33 -1.80
C VAL A 33 -0.26 -7.55 -2.21
N LEU A 34 -1.56 -7.36 -2.42
CA LEU A 34 -2.47 -8.34 -2.99
C LEU A 34 -2.44 -8.35 -4.53
N GLY A 35 -2.02 -7.24 -5.14
CA GLY A 35 -1.85 -7.15 -6.59
C GLY A 35 -1.36 -5.78 -7.07
N TRP A 36 -0.73 -5.75 -8.24
CA TRP A 36 -0.26 -4.52 -8.88
C TRP A 36 -1.26 -4.09 -9.96
N LEU A 37 -1.71 -2.84 -9.91
CA LEU A 37 -2.60 -2.29 -10.93
C LEU A 37 -1.82 -1.55 -12.02
N SER A 38 -0.74 -0.87 -11.62
CA SER A 38 0.14 -0.13 -12.52
C SER A 38 1.52 0.11 -11.87
N GLU A 39 2.40 0.84 -12.57
CA GLU A 39 3.69 1.29 -12.03
C GLU A 39 3.58 2.28 -10.87
N THR A 40 2.38 2.85 -10.66
CA THR A 40 2.11 3.85 -9.62
C THR A 40 0.99 3.45 -8.66
N GLU A 41 0.37 2.27 -8.85
CA GLU A 41 -0.76 1.81 -8.05
C GLU A 41 -0.66 0.34 -7.68
N ALA A 42 -0.87 0.05 -6.39
CA ALA A 42 -0.89 -1.30 -5.84
C ALA A 42 -2.07 -1.49 -4.88
N VAL A 43 -2.65 -2.68 -4.90
CA VAL A 43 -3.68 -3.14 -3.97
C VAL A 43 -2.99 -3.77 -2.76
N LEU A 44 -3.28 -3.27 -1.57
CA LEU A 44 -2.70 -3.74 -0.31
C LEU A 44 -3.74 -4.50 0.53
N ASP A 45 -3.24 -5.41 1.36
CA ASP A 45 -4.00 -6.01 2.46
C ASP A 45 -4.19 -4.97 3.58
N PRO A 46 -5.43 -4.55 3.90
CA PRO A 46 -5.70 -3.61 4.98
C PRO A 46 -5.23 -4.09 6.35
N HIS A 47 -5.16 -5.41 6.59
CA HIS A 47 -4.77 -5.98 7.88
C HIS A 47 -3.31 -5.70 8.23
N THR A 48 -2.46 -5.56 7.21
CA THR A 48 -1.01 -5.34 7.38
C THR A 48 -0.63 -3.85 7.25
N LEU A 49 -1.61 -2.99 6.94
CA LEU A 49 -1.39 -1.58 6.64
C LEU A 49 -0.89 -0.80 7.85
N LYS A 50 -1.36 -1.15 9.06
CA LYS A 50 -0.90 -0.53 10.31
C LYS A 50 0.58 -0.79 10.56
N ASP A 51 1.04 -2.00 10.29
CA ASP A 51 2.43 -2.41 10.48
C ASP A 51 3.33 -1.69 9.45
N MET A 52 2.89 -1.67 8.19
CA MET A 52 3.58 -0.93 7.12
C MET A 52 3.72 0.56 7.46
N LEU A 53 2.65 1.20 7.93
CA LEU A 53 2.67 2.61 8.37
C LEU A 53 3.63 2.83 9.53
N THR A 54 3.63 1.92 10.51
CA THR A 54 4.53 1.99 11.67
C THR A 54 6.00 1.92 11.24
N ILE A 55 6.34 1.04 10.29
CA ILE A 55 7.71 0.93 9.74
C ILE A 55 8.12 2.24 9.03
N LEU A 56 7.22 2.81 8.23
CA LEU A 56 7.48 4.07 7.53
C LEU A 56 7.64 5.24 8.52
N GLU A 57 6.83 5.28 9.58
CA GLU A 57 6.95 6.26 10.66
C GLU A 57 8.29 6.15 11.41
N GLN A 58 8.71 4.94 11.77
CA GLN A 58 10.00 4.69 12.43
C GLN A 58 11.20 5.11 11.58
N ARG A 59 11.04 5.14 10.26
CA ARG A 59 12.06 5.58 9.30
C ARG A 59 11.95 7.05 8.93
N GLY A 60 11.05 7.81 9.58
CA GLY A 60 10.85 9.24 9.30
C GLY A 60 10.18 9.52 7.95
N MET A 61 9.54 8.51 7.35
CA MET A 61 8.94 8.57 6.02
C MET A 61 7.42 8.80 6.04
N SER A 62 6.86 9.16 7.20
CA SER A 62 5.41 9.41 7.37
C SER A 62 4.87 10.46 6.40
N ALA A 63 5.69 11.45 6.03
CA ALA A 63 5.32 12.51 5.09
C ALA A 63 5.07 12.01 3.65
N LEU A 64 5.59 10.83 3.30
CA LEU A 64 5.42 10.22 1.98
C LEU A 64 4.08 9.48 1.84
N VAL A 65 3.34 9.30 2.94
CA VAL A 65 2.08 8.56 2.95
C VAL A 65 0.93 9.48 3.26
N ARG A 66 -0.03 9.58 2.34
CA ARG A 66 -1.28 10.28 2.54
C ARG A 66 -2.45 9.32 2.40
N ARG A 67 -3.27 9.20 3.45
CA ARG A 67 -4.53 8.46 3.34
C ARG A 67 -5.51 9.29 2.51
N VAL A 68 -5.89 8.77 1.34
CA VAL A 68 -6.86 9.40 0.45
C VAL A 68 -8.10 8.51 0.41
N GLY A 69 -9.07 8.81 1.27
CA GLY A 69 -10.36 8.12 1.33
C GLY A 69 -10.66 7.43 2.66
N THR A 70 -11.89 7.62 3.11
CA THR A 70 -12.55 6.82 4.14
C THR A 70 -13.57 5.92 3.44
N ALA A 71 -13.17 4.72 3.04
CA ALA A 71 -14.20 3.68 2.88
C ALA A 71 -14.74 3.39 4.30
N PRO A 72 -16.05 3.49 4.54
CA PRO A 72 -16.62 3.10 5.82
C PRO A 72 -16.35 1.61 6.05
N LEU A 73 -15.97 1.26 7.28
CA LEU A 73 -15.81 -0.13 7.73
C LEU A 73 -17.14 -0.88 7.66
#